data_AF-E4WSW8-F1
#
_entry.id   AF-E4WSW8-F1
#
_cell.length_a   1.000
_cell.length_b   1.000
_cell.length_c   1.000
_cell.angle_alpha   90.00
_cell.angle_beta   90.00
_cell.angle_gamma   90.00
#
_symmetry.space_group_name_H-M   'P 1'
#
loop_
_entity.id
_entity.type
_entity.pdbx_description
1 polymer ?
#
loop_
_entity_poly.entity_id
_entity_poly.type
_entity_poly.pdbx_seq_one_letter_code
_entity_poly.pdbx_strand_id
1 'polypeptide(L)'
;MVEVIEDRPFWRKALYLTILAGRESVWAAIGTNGIPWLTNLGFSESRAASFTFISGFSAIILVILVSYFSDRCTLSVGRRRPFILAYGIFMVLVALGVFLAYFDEIGENAAMVVYFA
;
A
#
# COMPACT_ATOMS: atom_id res chain seq x y z
N MET A 1 21.65 -12.15 20.02
CA MET A 1 20.40 -11.54 20.54
C MET A 1 19.33 -12.58 20.37
N VAL A 2 18.95 -13.22 21.47
CA VAL A 2 18.02 -14.37 21.50
C VAL A 2 16.64 -13.88 21.06
N GLU A 3 16.09 -14.45 19.99
CA GLU A 3 14.66 -14.32 19.69
C GLU A 3 13.90 -14.83 20.91
N VAL A 4 13.28 -13.91 21.65
CA VAL A 4 12.20 -14.26 22.56
C VAL A 4 11.08 -14.78 21.66
N ILE A 5 11.00 -16.10 21.51
CA ILE A 5 9.88 -16.77 20.85
C ILE A 5 8.67 -16.49 21.74
N GLU A 6 7.97 -15.39 21.45
CA GLU A 6 6.77 -15.03 22.18
C GLU A 6 5.74 -16.13 21.92
N ASP A 7 5.38 -16.87 22.97
CA ASP A 7 4.44 -17.98 22.94
C ASP A 7 3.00 -17.47 22.78
N ARG A 8 2.79 -16.79 21.65
CA ARG A 8 1.52 -16.23 21.25
C ARG A 8 0.63 -17.37 20.77
N PRO A 9 -0.65 -17.39 21.15
CA PRO A 9 -1.59 -18.40 20.66
C PRO A 9 -1.59 -18.41 19.13
N PHE A 10 -1.72 -19.60 18.54
CA PHE A 10 -1.66 -19.83 17.09
C PHE A 10 -2.54 -18.83 16.29
N TRP A 11 -3.74 -18.52 16.78
CA TRP A 11 -4.64 -17.54 16.17
C TRP A 11 -4.01 -16.15 15.95
N ARG A 12 -3.15 -15.68 16.87
CA ARG A 12 -2.44 -14.40 16.70
C ARG A 12 -1.36 -14.49 15.63
N LYS A 13 -0.67 -15.63 15.53
CA LYS A 13 0.33 -15.88 14.48
C LYS A 13 -0.36 -15.97 13.11
N ALA A 14 -1.46 -16.69 13.03
CA ALA A 14 -2.28 -16.77 11.81
C ALA A 14 -2.76 -15.39 11.34
N LEU A 15 -3.33 -14.57 12.24
CA LEU A 15 -3.76 -13.21 11.92
C LEU A 15 -2.59 -12.34 11.41
N TYR A 16 -1.43 -12.43 12.07
CA TYR A 16 -0.23 -11.69 11.65
C TYR A 16 0.25 -12.12 10.26
N LEU A 17 0.27 -13.43 9.98
CA LEU A 17 0.67 -13.96 8.67
C LEU A 17 -0.28 -13.50 7.56
N THR A 18 -1.58 -13.42 7.82
CA THR A 18 -2.54 -12.90 6.83
C THR A 18 -2.27 -11.44 6.50
N ILE A 19 -2.00 -10.60 7.51
CA ILE A 19 -1.67 -9.19 7.31
C ILE A 19 -0.35 -9.05 6.54
N LEU A 20 0.66 -9.86 6.90
CA LEU A 20 1.95 -9.86 6.23
C LEU A 20 1.81 -10.27 4.77
N ALA A 21 1.12 -11.39 4.51
CA ALA A 21 0.87 -11.89 3.15
C ALA A 21 0.15 -10.85 2.28
N GLY A 22 -0.88 -10.17 2.84
CA GLY A 22 -1.57 -9.08 2.14
C GLY A 22 -0.64 -7.92 1.78
N ARG A 23 0.19 -7.47 2.73
CA ARG A 23 1.16 -6.39 2.49
C ARG A 23 2.17 -6.75 1.40
N GLU A 24 2.76 -7.94 1.48
CA GLU A 24 3.75 -8.39 0.49
C GLU A 24 3.13 -8.59 -0.90
N SER A 25 1.88 -9.05 -0.98
CA SER A 25 1.16 -9.18 -2.25
C SER A 25 0.99 -7.84 -2.96
N VAL A 26 0.67 -6.77 -2.22
CA VAL A 26 0.54 -5.42 -2.78
C VAL A 26 1.90 -4.91 -3.28
N TRP A 27 2.96 -5.10 -2.51
CA TRP A 27 4.31 -4.72 -2.93
C TRP A 27 4.76 -5.44 -4.20
N ALA A 28 4.48 -6.74 -4.30
CA ALA A 28 4.77 -7.53 -5.50
C ALA A 28 3.98 -7.03 -6.72
N ALA A 29 2.70 -6.69 -6.53
CA ALA A 29 1.85 -6.16 -7.60
C ALA A 29 2.36 -4.80 -8.10
N ILE A 30 2.74 -3.89 -7.20
CA ILE A 30 3.33 -2.58 -7.55
C ILE A 30 4.68 -2.78 -8.24
N GLY A 31 5.54 -3.67 -7.75
CA GLY A 31 6.84 -3.94 -8.35
C GLY A 31 6.74 -4.51 -9.77
N THR A 32 5.73 -5.33 -10.03
CA THR A 32 5.52 -5.98 -11.33
C THR A 32 4.85 -5.05 -12.33
N ASN A 33 3.84 -4.27 -11.91
CA ASN A 33 3.00 -3.47 -12.81
C ASN A 33 3.35 -1.98 -12.83
N GLY A 34 4.16 -1.48 -11.89
CA GLY A 34 4.42 -0.05 -11.74
C GLY A 34 5.08 0.58 -12.96
N ILE A 35 6.19 0.01 -13.43
CA ILE A 35 6.89 0.52 -14.62
C ILE A 35 6.03 0.37 -15.88
N PRO A 36 5.46 -0.81 -16.20
CA PRO A 36 4.59 -0.96 -17.37
C PRO A 36 3.39 0.01 -17.38
N TRP A 37 2.80 0.28 -16.22
CA TRP A 37 1.68 1.23 -16.12
C TRP A 37 2.12 2.66 -16.47
N LEU A 38 3.28 3.10 -15.98
CA LEU A 38 3.84 4.41 -16.33
C LEU A 38 4.18 4.51 -17.82
N THR A 39 4.69 3.44 -18.42
CA THR A 39 5.00 3.41 -19.86
C THR A 39 3.72 3.49 -20.71
N ASN A 40 2.64 2.81 -20.31
CA ASN A 40 1.33 2.93 -20.96
C ASN A 40 0.75 4.35 -20.85
N LEU A 41 1.07 5.07 -19.78
CA LEU A 41 0.70 6.48 -19.60
C LEU A 41 1.50 7.45 -20.50
N GLY A 42 2.44 6.95 -21.31
CA GLY A 42 3.25 7.74 -22.23
C GLY A 42 4.62 8.18 -21.70
N PHE A 43 5.08 7.67 -20.55
CA PHE A 43 6.44 7.93 -20.07
C PHE A 43 7.47 7.09 -20.83
N SER A 44 8.63 7.69 -21.13
CA SER A 44 9.80 6.93 -21.61
C SER A 44 10.34 6.01 -20.50
N GLU A 45 10.90 4.85 -20.87
CA GLU A 45 11.45 3.89 -19.91
C GLU A 45 12.44 4.52 -18.93
N SER A 46 13.28 5.44 -19.41
CA SER A 46 14.23 6.19 -18.58
C SER A 46 13.56 7.05 -17.50
N ARG A 47 12.42 7.68 -17.81
CA ARG A 47 11.68 8.52 -16.86
C ARG A 47 10.89 7.67 -15.88
N ALA A 48 10.30 6.56 -16.34
CA ALA A 48 9.62 5.60 -15.47
C ALA A 48 10.57 4.96 -14.45
N ALA A 49 11.79 4.59 -14.88
CA ALA A 49 12.83 4.08 -13.99
C ALA A 49 13.27 5.14 -12.95
N SER A 50 13.46 6.39 -13.40
CA SER A 50 13.83 7.49 -12.51
C SER A 50 12.75 7.78 -11.46
N PHE A 51 11.48 7.77 -11.87
CA PHE A 51 10.35 7.94 -10.97
C PHE A 51 10.31 6.82 -9.92
N THR A 52 10.48 5.57 -10.36
CA THR A 52 10.49 4.39 -9.46
C THR A 52 11.67 4.43 -8.48
N PHE A 53 12.83 4.93 -8.91
CA PHE A 53 13.98 5.11 -8.03
C PHE A 53 13.70 6.18 -6.95
N ILE A 54 13.15 7.32 -7.35
CA ILE A 54 12.78 8.40 -6.42
C ILE A 54 11.70 7.92 -5.44
N SER A 55 10.71 7.15 -5.91
CA SER A 55 9.69 6.59 -5.03
C SER A 55 10.30 5.63 -4.01
N GLY A 56 11.23 4.75 -4.42
CA GLY A 56 11.95 3.86 -3.51
C GLY A 56 12.75 4.61 -2.45
N PHE A 57 13.48 5.66 -2.84
CA PHE A 57 14.24 6.47 -1.89
C PHE A 57 13.34 7.23 -0.90
N SER A 58 12.23 7.79 -1.40
CA SER A 58 11.24 8.47 -0.56
C SER A 58 10.61 7.53 0.47
N ALA A 59 10.36 6.26 0.09
CA ALA A 59 9.79 5.26 0.99
C ALA A 59 10.74 4.95 2.16
N ILE A 60 12.05 4.91 1.94
CA ILE A 60 13.05 4.69 3.00
C ILE A 60 13.00 5.85 4.01
N ILE A 61 12.99 7.10 3.53
CA ILE A 61 12.91 8.28 4.40
C ILE A 61 11.62 8.24 5.23
N LEU A 62 10.48 7.94 4.59
CA LEU A 62 9.19 7.85 5.27
C LEU A 62 9.20 6.77 6.35
N VAL A 63 9.76 5.58 6.08
CA VAL A 63 9.84 4.52 7.09
C VAL A 63 10.66 4.97 8.31
N ILE A 64 11.76 5.69 8.12
CA ILE A 64 12.58 6.22 9.22
C ILE A 64 11.80 7.26 10.02
N LEU A 65 11.19 8.23 9.34
CA LEU A 65 10.41 9.29 10.00
C LEU A 65 9.24 8.70 10.79
N VAL A 66 8.47 7.82 10.17
CA VAL A 66 7.30 7.18 10.78
C VAL A 66 7.72 6.34 11.98
N SER A 67 8.82 5.60 11.88
CA SER A 67 9.36 4.84 13.01
C SER A 67 9.72 5.76 14.19
N TYR A 68 10.41 6.88 13.91
CA TYR A 68 10.79 7.86 14.91
C TYR A 68 9.60 8.56 15.57
N PHE A 69 8.63 9.03 14.78
CA PHE A 69 7.42 9.68 15.30
C PHE A 69 6.51 8.70 16.05
N SER A 70 6.42 7.45 15.57
CA SER A 70 5.66 6.38 16.23
C SER A 70 6.20 6.09 17.62
N ASP A 71 7.52 6.01 17.80
CA ASP A 71 8.10 5.74 19.12
C ASP A 71 7.95 6.91 20.10
N ARG A 72 7.69 8.14 19.63
CA ARG A 72 7.50 9.33 20.48
C ARG A 72 6.04 9.66 20.79
N CYS A 73 5.07 8.92 20.24
CA CYS A 73 3.66 9.21 20.48
C CYS A 73 3.24 8.88 21.93
N THR A 74 2.69 9.87 22.64
CA THR A 74 2.22 9.73 24.04
C THR A 74 0.69 9.63 24.16
N LEU A 75 -0.01 9.35 23.05
CA LEU A 75 -1.47 9.23 23.04
C LEU A 75 -1.97 8.11 23.96
N SER A 76 -3.11 8.35 24.61
CA SER A 76 -3.74 7.45 25.60
C SER A 76 -4.12 6.06 25.05
N VAL A 77 -4.25 5.94 23.72
CA VAL A 77 -4.55 4.69 23.00
C VAL A 77 -3.32 3.77 22.90
N GLY A 78 -2.14 4.23 23.35
CA GLY A 78 -0.87 3.50 23.37
C GLY A 78 0.10 3.97 22.28
N ARG A 79 1.40 3.73 22.48
CA ARG A 79 2.50 4.34 21.70
C ARG A 79 2.48 4.04 20.19
N ARG A 80 2.07 2.84 19.77
CA ARG A 80 2.14 2.37 18.36
C ARG A 80 0.77 2.15 17.68
N ARG A 81 -0.30 1.98 18.48
CA ARG A 81 -1.66 1.72 17.99
C ARG A 81 -2.29 2.84 17.14
N PRO A 82 -2.13 4.15 17.47
CA PRO A 82 -2.76 5.21 16.69
C PRO A 82 -2.18 5.30 15.28
N PHE A 83 -0.88 5.08 15.09
CA PHE A 83 -0.26 5.05 13.77
C PHE A 83 -0.76 3.87 12.93
N ILE A 84 -0.83 2.67 13.49
CA ILE A 84 -1.33 1.48 12.77
C ILE A 84 -2.77 1.71 12.31
N LEU A 85 -3.63 2.25 13.18
CA LEU A 85 -5.02 2.55 12.83
C LEU A 85 -5.13 3.64 11.76
N ALA A 86 -4.36 4.72 11.89
CA ALA A 86 -4.36 5.81 10.92
C ALA A 86 -3.93 5.33 9.53
N TYR A 87 -2.82 4.59 9.43
CA TYR A 87 -2.36 4.01 8.16
C TYR A 87 -3.32 2.97 7.61
N GLY A 88 -3.92 2.13 8.47
CA GLY A 88 -4.91 1.14 8.06
C GLY A 88 -6.15 1.78 7.46
N ILE A 89 -6.73 2.78 8.14
CA ILE A 89 -7.90 3.52 7.65
C ILE A 89 -7.56 4.22 6.33
N PHE A 90 -6.42 4.91 6.27
CA PHE A 90 -5.97 5.57 5.05
C PHE A 90 -5.88 4.60 3.86
N MET A 91 -5.28 3.42 4.06
CA MET A 91 -5.18 2.40 3.00
C MET A 91 -6.54 1.86 2.57
N VAL A 92 -7.46 1.63 3.50
CA VAL A 92 -8.83 1.19 3.16
C VAL A 92 -9.56 2.25 2.33
N LEU A 93 -9.42 3.53 2.70
CA LEU A 93 -10.03 4.64 1.95
C LEU A 93 -9.45 4.77 0.54
N VAL A 94 -8.13 4.67 0.39
CA VAL A 94 -7.47 4.70 -0.93
C VAL A 94 -7.90 3.50 -1.77
N ALA A 95 -7.90 2.29 -1.21
CA ALA A 95 -8.34 1.09 -1.92
C ALA A 95 -9.81 1.19 -2.35
N LEU A 96 -10.69 1.72 -1.50
CA LEU A 96 -12.09 1.96 -1.83
C LEU A 96 -12.22 3.02 -2.93
N GLY A 97 -11.45 4.11 -2.88
CA GLY A 97 -11.46 5.13 -3.92
C GLY A 97 -11.02 4.60 -5.29
N VAL A 98 -9.95 3.81 -5.34
CA VAL A 98 -9.47 3.16 -6.57
C VAL A 98 -10.48 2.14 -7.08
N PHE A 99 -11.07 1.34 -6.18
CA PHE A 99 -12.12 0.39 -6.53
C PHE A 99 -13.31 1.10 -7.17
N LEU A 100 -13.83 2.17 -6.55
CA LEU A 100 -14.96 2.94 -7.08
C LEU A 100 -14.64 3.59 -8.43
N ALA A 101 -13.44 4.18 -8.59
CA ALA A 101 -13.02 4.76 -9.87
C ALA A 101 -12.95 3.72 -10.99
N TYR A 102 -12.51 2.50 -10.69
CA TYR A 102 -12.48 1.41 -11.66
C TYR A 102 -13.88 0.98 -12.13
N PHE A 103 -14.88 0.96 -11.23
CA PHE A 103 -16.27 0.69 -11.64
C PHE A 103 -16.88 1.81 -12.48
N ASP A 104 -16.52 3.06 -12.19
CA ASP A 104 -16.97 4.21 -12.96
C ASP A 104 -16.41 4.18 -14.39
N GLU A 105 -15.11 3.89 -14.53
CA GLU A 105 -14.45 3.70 -15.82
C GLU A 105 -15.05 2.53 -16.63
N ILE A 106 -15.42 1.41 -15.97
CA ILE A 106 -16.15 0.32 -16.64
C ILE A 106 -17.56 0.78 -17.09
N GLY A 107 -18.25 1.57 -16.26
CA GLY A 107 -19.57 2.10 -16.56
C GLY A 107 -19.57 3.02 -17.78
N GLU A 108 -18.64 3.97 -17.85
CA GLU A 108 -18.47 4.87 -19.01
C GLU A 108 -18.09 4.11 -20.28
N ASN A 109 -17.14 3.16 -20.18
CA ASN A 109 -16.72 2.36 -21.34
C ASN A 109 -17.84 1.44 -21.86
N ALA A 110 -18.66 0.86 -20.97
CA ALA A 110 -19.82 0.08 -21.37
C ALA A 110 -20.91 0.94 -22.02
N ALA A 111 -21.15 2.17 -21.52
CA ALA A 111 -22.08 3.11 -22.12
C ALA A 111 -21.63 3.53 -23.53
N MET A 112 -20.33 3.83 -23.72
CA MET A 112 -19.78 4.14 -25.05
C MET A 112 -19.99 2.99 -26.05
N VAL A 113 -19.77 1.74 -25.66
CA VAL A 113 -20.00 0.58 -26.55
C VAL A 113 -21.47 0.43 -26.93
N VAL A 114 -22.41 0.75 -26.03
CA VAL A 114 -23.86 0.72 -26.31
C VAL A 114 -24.32 1.89 -27.19
N TYR A 115 -23.69 3.07 -27.08
CA TYR A 115 -24.00 4.22 -27.94
C TYR A 115 -23.42 4.11 -29.36
N PHE A 116 -22.40 3.28 -29.55
CA PHE A 116 -21.77 2.99 -30.84
C PHE A 116 -22.20 1.65 -31.48
N ALA A 117 -23.18 0.95 -30.90
CA ALA A 117 -23.81 -0.26 -31.44
C ALA A 117 -25.25 0.02 -31.91
#